data_AF-A0A7W5VV25-F1
#
_entry.id   AF-A0A7W5VV25-F1
#
_cell.length_a   1.000
_cell.length_b   1.000
_cell.length_c   1.000
_cell.angle_alpha   90.00
_cell.angle_beta   90.00
_cell.angle_gamma   90.00
#
_symmetry.space_group_name_H-M   'P 1'
#
loop_
_entity.id
_entity.type
_entity.pdbx_description
1 polymer ?
#
loop_
_entity_poly.entity_id
_entity_poly.type
_entity_poly.pdbx_seq_one_letter_code
_entity_poly.pdbx_strand_id
1 'polypeptide(L)'
;MRILLVLAHPLPDSFAASVARTARQALEAAGHAVDLLDLYAENFDPRLSETERRGYFDVPYDSSAVAGIVDRLKAADGLVLVFPQWWFNFPAVLKGFFDRIFAPGVAFTHDAAGGRIVPQLTNIRLLYALTTTGSPWWLVRLYMGDPVRRLLKRGIAAFCSKRLNFRMLSLHDMDRATNAKRTAHLDRVRKLLSAIR
;
A
#
# COMPACT_ATOMS: atom_id res chain seq x y z
N MET A 1 7.92 -7.99 -13.73
CA MET A 1 7.88 -7.89 -12.25
C MET A 1 6.63 -8.55 -11.73
N ARG A 2 6.66 -9.10 -10.51
CA ARG A 2 5.46 -9.45 -9.74
C ARG A 2 5.04 -8.26 -8.90
N ILE A 3 3.79 -7.81 -9.02
CA ILE A 3 3.28 -6.63 -8.31
C ILE A 3 2.16 -7.08 -7.39
N LEU A 4 2.30 -6.80 -6.10
CA LEU A 4 1.20 -6.91 -5.14
C LEU A 4 0.37 -5.63 -5.21
N LEU A 5 -0.85 -5.74 -5.72
CA LEU A 5 -1.83 -4.66 -5.80
C LEU A 5 -2.79 -4.80 -4.62
N VAL A 6 -2.67 -3.91 -3.63
CA VAL A 6 -3.50 -3.93 -2.41
C VAL A 6 -4.66 -2.96 -2.56
N LEU A 7 -5.90 -3.45 -2.51
CA LEU A 7 -7.12 -2.66 -2.50
C LEU A 7 -7.70 -2.62 -1.08
N ALA A 8 -7.99 -1.42 -0.59
CA ALA A 8 -8.62 -1.21 0.72
C ALA A 8 -9.88 -0.35 0.58
N HIS A 9 -10.98 -0.96 0.11
CA HIS A 9 -12.29 -0.31 0.05
C HIS A 9 -13.43 -1.33 0.28
N PRO A 10 -14.44 -1.03 1.13
CA PRO A 10 -15.51 -1.99 1.45
C PRO A 10 -16.50 -2.20 0.29
N LEU A 11 -16.69 -1.18 -0.55
CA LEU A 11 -17.64 -1.24 -1.67
C LEU A 11 -16.96 -1.69 -3.00
N PRO A 12 -17.46 -2.75 -3.66
CA PRO A 12 -16.86 -3.31 -4.88
C PRO A 12 -17.11 -2.47 -6.15
N ASP A 13 -18.13 -1.62 -6.12
CA ASP A 13 -18.51 -0.67 -7.17
C ASP A 13 -17.91 0.73 -6.96
N SER A 14 -17.09 0.89 -5.92
CA SER A 14 -16.44 2.17 -5.60
C SER A 14 -15.50 2.67 -6.71
N PHE A 15 -15.17 3.96 -6.63
CA PHE A 15 -14.14 4.52 -7.48
C PHE A 15 -12.75 3.93 -7.17
N ALA A 16 -12.45 3.57 -5.92
CA ALA A 16 -11.21 2.88 -5.56
C ALA A 16 -11.12 1.51 -6.24
N ALA A 17 -12.22 0.74 -6.27
CA ALA A 17 -12.29 -0.52 -7.01
C ALA A 17 -12.11 -0.29 -8.52
N SER A 18 -12.65 0.79 -9.08
CA SER A 18 -12.42 1.18 -10.48
C SER A 18 -10.96 1.53 -10.78
N VAL A 19 -10.28 2.23 -9.85
CA VAL A 19 -8.84 2.51 -9.93
C VAL A 19 -8.04 1.21 -9.85
N ALA A 20 -8.36 0.29 -8.95
CA ALA A 20 -7.69 -1.00 -8.83
C ALA A 20 -7.85 -1.86 -10.10
N ARG A 21 -9.05 -1.95 -10.67
CA ARG A 21 -9.30 -2.63 -11.95
C ARG A 21 -8.45 -2.01 -13.07
N THR A 22 -8.45 -0.69 -13.19
CA THR A 22 -7.65 0.03 -14.18
C THR A 22 -6.15 -0.21 -13.98
N ALA A 23 -5.71 -0.21 -12.72
CA ALA A 23 -4.31 -0.43 -12.37
C ALA A 23 -3.85 -1.84 -12.74
N ARG A 24 -4.63 -2.85 -12.37
CA ARG A 24 -4.39 -4.25 -12.74
C ARG A 24 -4.27 -4.42 -14.25
N GLN A 25 -5.25 -3.94 -15.01
CA GLN A 25 -5.26 -4.03 -16.47
C GLN A 25 -4.03 -3.35 -17.09
N ALA A 26 -3.66 -2.15 -16.63
CA ALA A 26 -2.51 -1.43 -17.16
C ALA A 26 -1.18 -2.14 -16.88
N LEU A 27 -1.04 -2.71 -15.68
CA LEU A 27 0.16 -3.46 -15.29
C LEU A 27 0.28 -4.79 -16.03
N GLU A 28 -0.81 -5.54 -16.16
CA GLU A 28 -0.86 -6.79 -16.93
C GLU A 28 -0.55 -6.53 -18.42
N ALA A 29 -1.11 -5.47 -19.00
CA ALA A 29 -0.82 -5.07 -20.38
C ALA A 29 0.64 -4.64 -20.60
N ALA A 30 1.31 -4.14 -19.55
CA ALA A 30 2.75 -3.84 -19.56
C ALA A 30 3.63 -5.08 -19.33
N GLY A 31 3.05 -6.28 -19.24
CA GLY A 31 3.78 -7.54 -19.08
C GLY A 31 4.18 -7.87 -17.63
N HIS A 32 3.56 -7.22 -16.65
CA HIS A 32 3.77 -7.55 -15.23
C HIS A 32 2.77 -8.60 -14.74
N ALA A 33 3.20 -9.47 -13.83
CA ALA A 33 2.30 -10.35 -13.10
C ALA A 33 1.67 -9.57 -11.94
N VAL A 34 0.34 -9.53 -11.87
CA VAL A 34 -0.38 -8.80 -10.81
C VAL A 34 -1.05 -9.77 -9.86
N ASP A 35 -0.74 -9.63 -8.59
CA ASP A 35 -1.40 -10.30 -7.48
C ASP A 35 -2.31 -9.29 -6.77
N LEU A 36 -3.64 -9.44 -6.87
CA LEU A 36 -4.61 -8.53 -6.26
C LEU A 36 -4.96 -9.01 -4.85
N LEU A 37 -4.56 -8.24 -3.83
CA LEU A 37 -4.96 -8.40 -2.44
C LEU A 37 -6.08 -7.41 -2.12
N ASP A 38 -7.33 -7.86 -2.18
CA ASP A 38 -8.47 -7.05 -1.73
C ASP A 38 -8.73 -7.34 -0.25
N LEU A 39 -8.33 -6.40 0.61
CA LEU A 39 -8.38 -6.61 2.06
C LEU A 39 -9.81 -6.82 2.59
N TYR A 40 -10.81 -6.21 1.95
CA TYR A 40 -12.20 -6.41 2.36
C TYR A 40 -12.77 -7.70 1.80
N ALA A 41 -12.54 -8.00 0.52
CA ALA A 41 -13.03 -9.24 -0.08
C ALA A 41 -12.38 -10.50 0.54
N GLU A 42 -11.13 -10.39 0.98
CA GLU A 42 -10.41 -11.47 1.68
C GLU A 42 -10.68 -11.50 3.21
N ASN A 43 -11.60 -10.67 3.71
CA ASN A 43 -11.94 -10.57 5.14
C ASN A 43 -10.71 -10.41 6.06
N PHE A 44 -9.74 -9.61 5.64
CA PHE A 44 -8.52 -9.39 6.43
C PHE A 44 -8.88 -8.73 7.77
N ASP A 45 -8.52 -9.38 8.88
CA ASP A 45 -8.67 -8.79 10.21
C ASP A 45 -7.52 -7.78 10.46
N PRO A 46 -7.80 -6.47 10.61
CA PRO A 46 -6.75 -5.49 10.79
C PRO A 46 -6.24 -5.36 12.22
N ARG A 47 -6.85 -6.07 13.18
CA ARG A 47 -6.51 -5.94 14.59
C ARG A 47 -5.24 -6.73 14.88
N LEU A 48 -4.18 -6.04 15.32
CA LEU A 48 -3.03 -6.70 15.93
C LEU A 48 -3.47 -7.33 17.25
N SER A 49 -3.37 -8.65 17.35
CA SER A 49 -3.79 -9.41 18.53
C SER A 49 -2.78 -9.34 19.67
N GLU A 50 -3.23 -9.69 20.87
CA GLU A 50 -2.37 -9.83 22.04
C GLU A 50 -1.27 -10.87 21.83
N THR A 51 -1.61 -12.03 21.23
CA THR A 51 -0.66 -13.10 20.93
C THR A 51 0.45 -12.61 20.01
N GLU A 52 0.09 -11.97 18.89
CA GLU A 52 1.07 -11.38 17.96
C GLU A 52 1.93 -10.32 18.66
N ARG A 53 1.35 -9.50 19.54
CA ARG A 53 2.10 -8.45 20.23
C ARG A 53 3.03 -8.98 21.32
N ARG A 54 2.63 -10.03 22.05
CA ARG A 54 3.45 -10.70 23.08
C ARG A 54 4.66 -11.37 22.45
N GLY A 55 4.47 -12.07 21.33
CA GLY A 55 5.56 -12.73 20.59
C GLY A 55 6.41 -11.80 19.71
N TYR A 56 6.18 -10.48 19.74
CA TYR A 56 6.84 -9.51 18.86
C TYR A 56 8.37 -9.53 18.90
N PHE A 57 8.95 -9.89 20.05
CA PHE A 57 10.41 -9.97 20.24
C PHE A 57 10.96 -11.40 20.18
N ASP A 58 10.12 -12.39 19.91
CA ASP A 58 10.56 -13.76 19.74
C ASP A 58 11.39 -13.89 18.45
N VAL A 59 12.37 -14.79 18.48
CA VAL A 59 13.25 -15.07 17.34
C VAL A 59 13.17 -16.56 17.04
N PRO A 60 12.42 -16.99 16.01
CA PRO A 60 11.68 -16.18 15.03
C PRO A 60 10.35 -15.61 15.57
N TYR A 61 9.92 -14.48 15.02
CA TYR A 61 8.57 -13.94 15.20
C TYR A 61 7.54 -14.86 14.53
N ASP A 62 6.47 -15.19 15.24
CA ASP A 62 5.38 -16.00 14.69
C ASP A 62 4.44 -15.15 13.83
N SER A 63 4.58 -15.25 12.51
CA SER A 63 3.68 -14.65 11.52
C SER A 63 2.67 -15.62 10.93
N SER A 64 2.44 -16.78 11.55
CA SER A 64 1.59 -17.86 11.02
C SER A 64 0.16 -17.40 10.72
N ALA A 65 -0.41 -16.55 11.58
CA ALA A 65 -1.75 -15.99 11.43
C ALA A 65 -1.95 -15.16 10.13
N VAL A 66 -0.87 -14.72 9.49
CA VAL A 66 -0.88 -13.91 8.27
C VAL A 66 0.07 -14.45 7.19
N ALA A 67 0.52 -15.70 7.32
CA ALA A 67 1.57 -16.29 6.47
C ALA A 67 1.25 -16.18 4.97
N GLY A 68 -0.01 -16.44 4.57
CA GLY A 68 -0.42 -16.33 3.18
C GLY A 68 -0.23 -14.93 2.57
N ILE A 69 -0.47 -13.86 3.33
CA ILE A 69 -0.24 -12.48 2.87
C ILE A 69 1.25 -12.14 2.92
N VAL A 70 1.96 -12.62 3.94
CA VAL A 70 3.43 -12.46 4.06
C VAL A 70 4.15 -13.06 2.85
N ASP A 71 3.75 -14.25 2.41
CA ASP A 71 4.33 -14.92 1.25
C ASP A 71 4.09 -14.15 -0.04
N ARG A 72 2.87 -13.62 -0.23
CA ARG A 72 2.53 -12.74 -1.36
C ARG A 72 3.40 -11.49 -1.38
N LEU A 73 3.60 -10.85 -0.21
CA LEU A 73 4.46 -9.67 -0.08
C LEU A 73 5.94 -10.00 -0.36
N LYS A 74 6.46 -11.11 0.18
CA LYS A 74 7.85 -11.54 -0.04
C LYS A 74 8.12 -11.94 -1.50
N ALA A 75 7.11 -12.47 -2.20
CA ALA A 75 7.22 -12.82 -3.61
C ALA A 75 7.14 -11.61 -4.56
N ALA A 76 6.66 -10.46 -4.11
CA ALA A 76 6.49 -9.28 -4.96
C ALA A 76 7.81 -8.53 -5.21
N ASP A 77 7.96 -7.92 -6.37
CA ASP A 77 9.01 -6.94 -6.69
C ASP A 77 8.52 -5.49 -6.53
N GLY A 78 7.20 -5.29 -6.42
CA GLY A 78 6.55 -3.99 -6.34
C GLY A 78 5.25 -4.02 -5.56
N LEU A 79 4.94 -2.93 -4.88
CA LEU A 79 3.73 -2.73 -4.08
C LEU A 79 2.93 -1.55 -4.65
N VAL A 80 1.68 -1.80 -5.02
CA VAL A 80 0.75 -0.75 -5.45
C VAL A 80 -0.43 -0.73 -4.49
N LEU A 81 -0.68 0.41 -3.86
CA LEU A 81 -1.73 0.59 -2.88
C LEU A 81 -2.86 1.41 -3.46
N VAL A 82 -4.10 0.94 -3.34
CA VAL A 82 -5.31 1.64 -3.82
C VAL A 82 -6.29 1.82 -2.67
N PHE A 83 -6.52 3.05 -2.26
CA PHE A 83 -7.34 3.34 -1.07
C PHE A 83 -7.83 4.80 -1.01
N PRO A 84 -8.99 5.08 -0.39
CA PRO A 84 -9.37 6.43 -0.02
C PRO A 84 -8.61 6.89 1.22
N GLN A 85 -8.31 8.18 1.33
CA GLN A 85 -7.76 8.77 2.55
C GLN A 85 -8.91 9.11 3.50
N TRP A 86 -8.94 8.47 4.66
CA TRP A 86 -9.91 8.72 5.72
C TRP A 86 -9.20 9.34 6.91
N TRP A 87 -9.74 10.45 7.44
CA TRP A 87 -9.09 11.22 8.50
C TRP A 87 -7.63 11.59 8.19
N PHE A 88 -7.38 12.01 6.95
CA PHE A 88 -6.04 12.32 6.44
C PHE A 88 -5.02 11.17 6.61
N ASN A 89 -5.51 9.93 6.65
CA ASN A 89 -4.70 8.74 6.88
C ASN A 89 -5.23 7.55 6.06
N PHE A 90 -4.62 6.37 6.25
CA PHE A 90 -5.10 5.11 5.70
C PHE A 90 -6.47 4.71 6.27
N PRO A 91 -7.30 3.97 5.52
CA PRO A 91 -8.38 3.20 6.11
C PRO A 91 -7.83 2.27 7.20
N ALA A 92 -8.60 2.04 8.26
CA ALA A 92 -8.19 1.19 9.37
C ALA A 92 -7.72 -0.20 8.90
N VAL A 93 -8.40 -0.77 7.89
CA VAL A 93 -8.00 -2.08 7.32
C VAL A 93 -6.59 -2.07 6.72
N LEU A 94 -6.22 -0.99 6.04
CA LEU A 94 -4.89 -0.84 5.43
C LEU A 94 -3.83 -0.51 6.49
N LYS A 95 -4.20 0.26 7.52
CA LYS A 95 -3.31 0.50 8.66
C LYS A 95 -3.00 -0.82 9.38
N GLY A 96 -4.01 -1.67 9.61
CA GLY A 96 -3.83 -3.00 10.17
C GLY A 96 -3.00 -3.93 9.29
N PHE A 97 -3.10 -3.81 7.96
CA PHE A 97 -2.22 -4.52 7.04
C PHE A 97 -0.76 -4.15 7.31
N PHE A 98 -0.42 -2.86 7.47
CA PHE A 98 0.92 -2.49 7.87
C PHE A 98 1.29 -3.03 9.26
N ASP A 99 0.39 -2.91 10.25
CA ASP A 99 0.68 -3.31 11.62
C ASP A 99 0.95 -4.81 11.79
N ARG A 100 0.24 -5.66 11.04
CA ARG A 100 0.38 -7.12 11.15
C ARG A 100 1.38 -7.71 10.16
N ILE A 101 1.49 -7.14 8.94
CA ILE A 101 2.33 -7.72 7.89
C ILE A 101 3.76 -7.16 7.94
N PHE A 102 3.96 -5.89 8.33
CA PHE A 102 5.30 -5.30 8.42
C PHE A 102 5.95 -5.59 9.78
N ALA A 103 6.00 -6.86 10.13
CA ALA A 103 6.50 -7.38 11.40
C ALA A 103 7.99 -7.77 11.34
N PRO A 104 8.65 -8.01 12.50
CA PRO A 104 10.00 -8.57 12.56
C PRO A 104 10.12 -9.89 11.80
N GLY A 105 11.24 -10.12 11.11
CA GLY A 105 11.44 -11.28 10.23
C GLY A 105 10.68 -11.23 8.90
N VAL A 106 9.82 -10.22 8.71
CA VAL A 106 9.11 -9.95 7.45
C VAL A 106 9.62 -8.66 6.82
N ALA A 107 9.33 -7.50 7.43
CA ALA A 107 9.70 -6.21 6.88
C ALA A 107 11.08 -5.74 7.31
N PHE A 108 11.52 -6.18 8.48
CA PHE A 108 12.83 -5.86 9.05
C PHE A 108 13.30 -6.92 10.03
N THR A 109 14.59 -6.87 10.37
CA THR A 109 15.15 -7.56 11.54
C THR A 109 15.85 -6.55 12.44
N HIS A 110 16.09 -6.93 13.70
CA HIS A 110 16.98 -6.18 14.58
C HIS A 110 18.42 -6.63 14.31
N ASP A 111 19.38 -5.70 14.30
CA ASP A 111 20.79 -6.08 14.26
C ASP A 111 21.20 -6.82 15.55
N ALA A 112 22.22 -7.68 15.44
CA ALA A 112 22.69 -8.53 16.53
C ALA A 112 23.41 -7.78 17.67
N ALA A 113 23.89 -6.55 17.41
CA ALA A 113 24.51 -5.66 18.40
C ALA A 113 23.50 -4.76 19.12
N GLY A 114 22.22 -4.82 18.75
CA GLY A 114 21.12 -4.08 19.36
C GLY A 114 21.12 -2.61 18.96
N GLY A 115 20.15 -2.20 18.14
CA GLY A 115 19.82 -0.78 17.97
C GLY A 115 19.43 -0.34 16.57
N ARG A 116 19.78 -1.10 15.52
CA ARG A 116 19.41 -0.74 14.14
C ARG A 116 18.44 -1.74 13.54
N ILE A 117 17.40 -1.21 12.94
CA ILE A 117 16.46 -1.93 12.08
C ILE A 117 17.15 -2.18 10.75
N VAL A 118 17.21 -3.45 10.32
CA VAL A 118 17.73 -3.87 9.02
C VAL A 118 16.54 -4.15 8.09
N PRO A 119 16.35 -3.37 7.00
CA PRO A 119 15.28 -3.60 6.03
C PRO A 119 15.36 -4.98 5.37
N GLN A 120 14.23 -5.68 5.29
CA GLN A 120 14.14 -7.02 4.68
C GLN A 120 13.34 -7.04 3.37
N LEU A 121 12.52 -6.02 3.06
CA LEU A 121 11.76 -5.96 1.80
C LEU A 121 12.58 -5.34 0.65
N THR A 122 13.87 -5.65 0.59
CA THR A 122 14.79 -5.05 -0.40
C THR A 122 14.51 -5.48 -1.85
N ASN A 123 13.74 -6.55 -2.03
CA ASN A 123 13.13 -7.00 -3.28
C ASN A 123 12.09 -6.00 -3.83
N ILE A 124 11.42 -5.23 -2.95
CA ILE A 124 10.43 -4.23 -3.37
C ILE A 124 11.14 -3.00 -3.93
N ARG A 125 11.14 -2.88 -5.25
CA ARG A 125 11.78 -1.79 -6.03
C ARG A 125 10.79 -0.69 -6.44
N LEU A 126 9.49 -0.94 -6.29
CA LEU A 126 8.42 0.01 -6.62
C LEU A 126 7.40 0.11 -5.48
N LEU A 127 7.04 1.34 -5.08
CA LEU A 127 5.96 1.60 -4.12
C LEU A 127 5.08 2.72 -4.63
N TYR A 128 3.93 2.38 -5.21
CA TYR A 128 2.99 3.35 -5.75
C TYR A 128 1.73 3.41 -4.89
N ALA A 129 1.19 4.62 -4.68
CA ALA A 129 -0.09 4.82 -4.01
C ALA A 129 -1.06 5.59 -4.91
N LEU A 130 -2.22 5.00 -5.17
CA LEU A 130 -3.31 5.56 -5.96
C LEU A 130 -4.45 5.86 -4.98
N THR A 131 -4.62 7.14 -4.64
CA THR A 131 -5.51 7.51 -3.53
C THR A 131 -6.54 8.55 -3.92
N THR A 132 -7.62 8.62 -3.16
CA THR A 132 -8.66 9.63 -3.31
C THR A 132 -8.87 10.32 -1.96
N THR A 133 -9.32 11.56 -1.96
CA THR A 133 -9.69 12.28 -0.74
C THR A 133 -10.80 13.27 -1.04
N GLY A 134 -11.75 13.40 -0.11
CA GLY A 134 -12.82 14.40 -0.20
C GLY A 134 -12.30 15.84 -0.04
N SER A 135 -11.13 16.00 0.59
CA SER A 135 -10.55 17.32 0.85
C SER A 135 -9.89 17.95 -0.38
N PRO A 136 -9.87 19.30 -0.47
CA PRO A 136 -9.14 20.01 -1.51
C PRO A 136 -7.64 19.86 -1.34
N TRP A 137 -6.92 19.96 -2.46
CA TRP A 137 -5.47 19.71 -2.50
C TRP A 137 -4.67 20.60 -1.53
N TRP A 138 -5.05 21.87 -1.38
CA TRP A 138 -4.32 22.83 -0.53
C TRP A 138 -4.44 22.46 0.95
N LEU A 139 -5.59 21.93 1.38
CA LEU A 139 -5.80 21.51 2.77
C LEU A 139 -4.93 20.29 3.07
N VAL A 140 -4.94 19.30 2.18
CA VAL A 140 -4.13 18.08 2.34
C VAL A 140 -2.62 18.40 2.30
N ARG A 141 -2.20 19.24 1.36
CA ARG A 141 -0.78 19.48 1.09
C ARG A 141 -0.16 20.56 1.96
N LEU A 142 -0.81 21.71 2.09
CA LEU A 142 -0.24 22.88 2.77
C LEU A 142 -0.55 22.86 4.26
N TYR A 143 -1.82 22.64 4.63
CA TYR A 143 -2.23 22.66 6.03
C TYR A 143 -1.85 21.37 6.75
N MET A 144 -2.28 20.21 6.23
CA MET A 144 -1.98 18.91 6.85
C MET A 144 -0.58 18.38 6.54
N GLY A 145 0.08 18.92 5.51
CA GLY A 145 1.46 18.58 5.17
C GLY A 145 1.64 17.22 4.46
N ASP A 146 0.67 16.73 3.69
CA ASP A 146 0.70 15.41 3.04
C ASP A 146 1.02 14.23 3.99
N PRO A 147 0.24 14.01 5.06
CA PRO A 147 0.54 13.01 6.08
C PRO A 147 0.71 11.59 5.51
N VAL A 148 -0.23 11.13 4.68
CA VAL A 148 -0.16 9.82 3.99
C VAL A 148 1.12 9.69 3.15
N ARG A 149 1.50 10.73 2.40
CA ARG A 149 2.71 10.73 1.58
C ARG A 149 3.96 10.59 2.44
N ARG A 150 4.01 11.30 3.58
CA ARG A 150 5.14 11.22 4.52
C ARG A 150 5.23 9.83 5.14
N LEU A 151 4.12 9.25 5.59
CA LEU A 151 4.07 7.90 6.16
C LEU A 151 4.57 6.86 5.16
N LEU A 152 4.09 6.90 3.91
CA LEU A 152 4.55 5.97 2.88
C LEU A 152 6.01 6.19 2.46
N LYS A 153 6.40 7.44 2.18
CA LYS A 153 7.74 7.76 1.64
C LYS A 153 8.85 7.69 2.68
N ARG A 154 8.56 7.94 3.96
CA ARG A 154 9.58 7.96 5.03
C ARG A 154 9.48 6.75 5.94
N GLY A 155 8.26 6.30 6.25
CA GLY A 155 8.03 5.13 7.09
C GLY A 155 8.16 3.84 6.28
N ILE A 156 7.20 3.58 5.39
CA ILE A 156 7.10 2.30 4.68
C ILE A 156 8.29 2.08 3.72
N ALA A 157 8.62 3.10 2.92
CA ALA A 157 9.71 3.02 1.95
C ALA A 157 11.09 2.73 2.58
N ALA A 158 11.30 3.04 3.85
CA ALA A 158 12.56 2.77 4.54
C ALA A 158 12.84 1.26 4.70
N PHE A 159 11.81 0.43 4.65
CA PHE A 159 11.90 -1.02 4.72
C PHE A 159 12.11 -1.69 3.35
N CYS A 160 12.01 -0.92 2.26
CA CYS A 160 12.11 -1.40 0.88
C CYS A 160 13.52 -1.20 0.29
N SER A 161 13.66 -1.42 -1.02
CA SER A 161 14.91 -1.19 -1.75
C SER A 161 15.47 0.23 -1.57
N LYS A 162 16.79 0.38 -1.47
CA LYS A 162 17.47 1.70 -1.41
C LYS A 162 17.18 2.58 -2.63
N ARG A 163 16.89 1.99 -3.79
CA ARG A 163 16.53 2.70 -5.03
C ARG A 163 15.03 2.59 -5.33
N LEU A 164 14.20 2.60 -4.29
CA LEU A 164 12.74 2.50 -4.43
C LEU A 164 12.18 3.61 -5.31
N ASN A 165 11.48 3.20 -6.37
CA ASN A 165 10.68 4.12 -7.17
C ASN A 165 9.34 4.37 -6.45
N PHE A 166 9.27 5.49 -5.74
CA PHE A 166 8.05 5.93 -5.06
C PHE A 166 7.23 6.91 -5.90
N ARG A 167 5.93 6.64 -6.05
CA ARG A 167 4.96 7.58 -6.64
C ARG A 167 3.67 7.58 -5.83
N MET A 168 3.01 8.74 -5.77
CA MET A 168 1.68 8.85 -5.20
C MET A 168 0.85 9.76 -6.11
N LEU A 169 -0.27 9.22 -6.59
CA LEU A 169 -1.24 9.93 -7.40
C LEU A 169 -2.54 10.04 -6.60
N SER A 170 -2.98 11.28 -6.36
CA SER A 170 -4.17 11.57 -5.55
C SER A 170 -5.23 12.27 -6.38
N LEU A 171 -6.49 11.85 -6.24
CA LEU A 171 -7.65 12.63 -6.64
C LEU A 171 -8.20 13.37 -5.43
N HIS A 172 -8.07 14.69 -5.45
CA HIS A 172 -8.63 15.60 -4.44
C HIS A 172 -10.06 16.01 -4.82
N ASP A 173 -10.79 16.54 -3.84
CA ASP A 173 -12.19 16.97 -4.00
C ASP A 173 -13.09 15.86 -4.55
N MET A 174 -12.87 14.61 -4.10
CA MET A 174 -13.55 13.42 -4.61
C MET A 174 -15.08 13.51 -4.47
N ASP A 175 -15.56 14.11 -3.38
CA ASP A 175 -17.00 14.26 -3.07
C ASP A 175 -17.73 15.12 -4.10
N ARG A 176 -16.99 15.93 -4.87
CA ARG A 176 -17.49 16.80 -5.94
C ARG A 176 -16.93 16.42 -7.31
N ALA A 177 -16.32 15.24 -7.43
CA ALA A 177 -15.67 14.82 -8.67
C ALA A 177 -16.71 14.44 -9.74
N THR A 178 -16.67 15.16 -10.86
CA THR A 178 -17.50 14.83 -12.03
C THR A 178 -17.01 13.54 -12.72
N ASN A 179 -17.84 12.93 -13.56
CA ASN A 179 -17.44 11.81 -14.41
C ASN A 179 -16.20 12.13 -15.23
N ALA A 180 -16.12 13.32 -15.84
CA ALA A 180 -14.96 13.76 -16.59
C ALA A 180 -13.68 13.77 -15.74
N LYS A 181 -13.74 14.29 -14.50
CA LYS A 181 -12.60 14.27 -13.57
C LYS A 181 -12.19 12.85 -13.18
N ARG A 182 -13.16 11.97 -12.93
CA ARG A 182 -12.94 10.55 -12.61
C ARG A 182 -12.26 9.82 -13.77
N THR A 183 -12.77 9.96 -14.99
CA THR A 183 -12.19 9.38 -16.21
C THR A 183 -10.77 9.89 -16.45
N ALA A 184 -10.55 11.20 -16.39
CA ALA A 184 -9.22 11.78 -16.54
C ALA A 184 -8.24 11.31 -15.45
N HIS A 185 -8.72 10.98 -14.25
CA HIS A 185 -7.89 10.37 -13.23
C HIS A 185 -7.52 8.91 -13.57
N LEU A 186 -8.48 8.11 -14.06
CA LEU A 186 -8.20 6.75 -14.53
C LEU A 186 -7.20 6.74 -15.69
N ASP A 187 -7.25 7.71 -16.60
CA ASP A 187 -6.27 7.83 -17.68
C ASP A 187 -4.87 8.16 -17.16
N ARG A 188 -4.77 9.02 -16.14
CA ARG A 188 -3.49 9.30 -15.45
C ARG A 188 -2.94 8.05 -14.76
N VAL A 189 -3.80 7.24 -14.13
CA VAL A 189 -3.43 5.94 -13.54
C VAL A 189 -2.88 5.02 -14.62
N ARG A 190 -3.61 4.85 -15.74
CA ARG A 190 -3.20 3.99 -16.86
C ARG A 190 -1.84 4.42 -17.42
N LYS A 191 -1.67 5.71 -17.70
CA LYS A 191 -0.41 6.26 -18.23
C LYS A 191 0.77 6.07 -17.27
N LEU A 192 0.55 6.28 -15.96
CA LEU A 192 1.57 6.10 -14.94
C LEU A 192 2.06 4.65 -14.88
N LEU A 193 1.13 3.70 -14.91
CA LEU A 193 1.44 2.28 -14.71
C LEU A 193 1.97 1.60 -15.97
N SER A 194 1.51 2.02 -17.15
CA SER A 194 2.03 1.50 -18.43
C SER A 194 3.48 1.92 -18.70
N ALA A 195 4.00 2.90 -17.95
CA ALA A 195 5.39 3.36 -18.06
C ALA A 195 6.35 2.61 -17.12
N ILE A 196 5.86 1.67 -16.32
CA ILE A 196 6.69 0.80 -15.49
C ILE A 196 7.39 -0.20 -16.42
N ARG A 197 8.70 -0.39 -16.20
CA ARG A 197 9.55 -1.33 -16.93
C ARG A 197 9.91 -2.49 -16.00
#